data_AF-A0A060HP03-F1
#
_entry.id   AF-A0A060HP03-F1
#
_cell.length_a   1.000
_cell.length_b   1.000
_cell.length_c   1.000
_cell.angle_alpha   90.00
_cell.angle_beta   90.00
_cell.angle_gamma   90.00
#
_symmetry.space_group_name_H-M   'P 1'
#
loop_
_entity.id
_entity.type
_entity.pdbx_description
1 polymer ?
#
loop_
_entity_poly.entity_id
_entity_poly.type
_entity_poly.pdbx_seq_one_letter_code
_entity_poly.pdbx_strand_id
1 'polypeptide(L)'
;MRELRKDYVLDRFVLVPDSSSSSAAAATAEQNERYDRCPYCPGNESMTSPALLALVVKDGMLQRLSDSEDSIIDDWSVRVFESKNPVVTTTAAASYSDKPLYSEPAYGYHQVVVATPDHKQSLPQMSVEQWGNVLVVIQDRVRWLYTQKSVTYVSIYVNSGAGAGAQVPHPHLNIVTFSSIPPAIELEAEGSHRFMNENGSCPACNMISVESSGPRQILATDSFLAFCPWAPTYPYEFWIYPKRHITSFSKITQKEINDLALMMRATLGGMSKALKDAPFNMVFHLSPEKKNSRQIHWHIEVYPQLTTWSGLERGFGVYVNNVKPEKAAEILGSACRKELAGLVGIT
;
A
#
# COMPACT_ATOMS: atom_id res chain seq x y z
N MET A 1 26.40 -2.33 4.96
CA MET A 1 25.45 -1.70 5.89
C MET A 1 24.38 -1.01 5.07
N ARG A 2 23.09 -1.28 5.35
CA ARG A 2 21.98 -0.64 4.63
C ARG A 2 21.87 0.80 5.10
N GLU A 3 22.03 1.73 4.17
CA GLU A 3 22.09 3.16 4.47
C GLU A 3 20.87 3.86 3.89
N LEU A 4 20.33 4.80 4.65
CA LEU A 4 19.46 5.84 4.11
C LEU A 4 20.35 7.05 3.80
N ARG A 5 20.44 7.39 2.52
CA ARG A 5 21.17 8.57 2.04
C ARG A 5 20.17 9.67 1.70
N LYS A 6 20.57 10.92 1.98
CA LYS A 6 19.81 12.09 1.57
C LYS A 6 20.48 12.74 0.36
N ASP A 7 19.65 13.33 -0.49
CA ASP A 7 20.14 14.12 -1.61
C ASP A 7 20.89 15.36 -1.11
N TYR A 8 21.79 15.89 -1.94
CA TYR A 8 22.65 17.02 -1.61
C TYR A 8 21.87 18.27 -1.24
N VAL A 9 20.72 18.47 -1.90
CA VAL A 9 19.91 19.69 -1.80
C VAL A 9 18.49 19.36 -1.37
N LEU A 10 17.90 18.33 -1.97
CA LEU A 10 16.52 17.93 -1.69
C LEU A 10 16.46 16.99 -0.49
N ASP A 11 15.33 16.97 0.23
CA ASP A 11 15.10 15.97 1.29
C ASP A 11 14.70 14.59 0.73
N ARG A 12 15.15 14.21 -0.47
CA ARG A 12 14.85 12.91 -1.07
C ARG A 12 15.60 11.80 -0.32
N PHE A 13 14.88 10.75 0.07
CA PHE A 13 15.46 9.58 0.72
C PHE A 13 15.82 8.51 -0.31
N VAL A 14 17.01 7.94 -0.20
CA VAL A 14 17.47 6.83 -1.03
C VAL A 14 17.99 5.72 -0.12
N LEU A 15 17.35 4.55 -0.17
CA LEU A 15 17.84 3.36 0.50
C LEU A 15 18.92 2.72 -0.36
N VAL A 16 20.13 2.65 0.16
CA VAL A 16 21.27 2.00 -0.48
C VAL A 16 21.53 0.67 0.23
N PRO A 17 21.27 -0.46 -0.43
CA PRO A 17 21.51 -1.77 0.15
C PRO A 17 23.02 -2.11 0.18
N ASP A 18 23.38 -3.16 0.91
CA ASP A 18 24.76 -3.65 0.96
C ASP A 18 25.25 -4.08 -0.42
N SER A 19 26.52 -3.80 -0.74
CA SER A 19 27.13 -4.12 -2.04
C SER A 19 27.10 -5.60 -2.43
N SER A 20 26.83 -6.51 -1.49
CA SER A 20 26.67 -7.94 -1.73
C SER A 20 25.26 -8.35 -2.21
N SER A 21 24.27 -7.44 -2.19
CA SER A 21 22.91 -7.72 -2.64
C SER A 21 22.63 -7.10 -4.00
N SER A 22 23.56 -7.19 -4.95
CA SER A 22 23.35 -6.72 -6.33
C SER A 22 22.29 -7.59 -7.03
N SER A 23 21.01 -7.35 -6.73
CA SER A 23 19.88 -7.74 -7.57
C SER A 23 19.63 -6.72 -8.68
N ALA A 24 20.65 -5.91 -9.05
CA ALA A 24 20.60 -5.02 -10.20
C ALA A 24 20.65 -5.78 -11.54
N ALA A 25 20.16 -7.03 -11.57
CA ALA A 25 19.60 -7.58 -12.78
C ALA A 25 18.22 -6.93 -12.92
N ALA A 26 18.10 -6.04 -13.91
CA ALA A 26 16.82 -5.59 -14.42
C ALA A 26 15.84 -6.78 -14.42
N ALA A 27 14.64 -6.58 -13.90
CA ALA A 27 13.56 -7.57 -13.98
C ALA A 27 13.27 -7.84 -15.46
N THR A 28 14.04 -8.74 -16.08
CA THR A 28 13.74 -9.31 -17.38
C THR A 28 12.52 -10.19 -17.21
N ALA A 29 11.73 -10.31 -18.28
CA ALA A 29 10.54 -11.16 -18.34
C ALA A 29 10.80 -12.63 -17.92
N GLU A 30 12.06 -13.04 -17.81
CA GLU A 30 12.53 -14.35 -17.33
C GLU A 30 12.27 -14.62 -15.83
N GLN A 31 12.01 -13.61 -14.98
CA GLN A 31 11.73 -13.89 -13.57
C GLN A 31 10.32 -14.46 -13.31
N ASN A 32 9.38 -14.26 -14.23
CA ASN A 32 8.05 -14.89 -14.14
C ASN A 32 8.11 -16.42 -14.31
N GLU A 33 9.17 -16.96 -14.92
CA GLU A 33 9.39 -18.40 -15.07
C GLU A 33 10.20 -19.01 -13.91
N ARG A 34 10.66 -18.21 -12.95
CA ARG A 34 11.70 -18.63 -11.99
C ARG A 34 11.19 -19.40 -10.76
N TYR A 35 9.89 -19.62 -10.63
CA TYR A 35 9.33 -20.37 -9.51
C TYR A 35 8.50 -21.56 -9.98
N ASP A 36 9.18 -22.69 -10.25
CA ASP A 36 8.54 -24.01 -10.18
C ASP A 36 7.91 -24.23 -8.79
N ARG A 37 8.42 -23.55 -7.74
CA ARG A 37 7.87 -23.48 -6.39
C ARG A 37 7.89 -22.05 -5.86
N CYS A 38 6.73 -21.43 -5.72
CA CYS A 38 6.61 -20.09 -5.15
C CYS A 38 6.77 -20.12 -3.61
N PRO A 39 7.64 -19.28 -3.02
CA PRO A 39 7.87 -19.27 -1.57
C PRO A 39 6.65 -18.82 -0.75
N TYR A 40 5.65 -18.20 -1.39
CA TYR A 40 4.45 -17.68 -0.71
C TYR A 40 3.26 -18.65 -0.80
N CYS A 41 3.40 -19.78 -1.51
CA CYS A 41 2.37 -20.81 -1.55
C CYS A 41 2.34 -21.62 -0.24
N PRO A 42 1.16 -22.12 0.16
CA PRO A 42 1.04 -23.14 1.19
C PRO A 42 1.93 -24.35 0.92
N GLY A 43 2.54 -24.90 1.96
CA GLY A 43 3.50 -26.01 1.91
C GLY A 43 4.95 -25.59 1.64
N ASN A 44 5.20 -24.31 1.35
CA ASN A 44 6.54 -23.75 1.15
C ASN A 44 6.96 -22.79 2.29
N GLU A 45 6.35 -22.90 3.46
CA GLU A 45 6.57 -22.00 4.61
C GLU A 45 8.03 -21.94 5.07
N SER A 46 8.77 -23.04 4.90
CA SER A 46 10.22 -23.12 5.19
C SER A 46 11.08 -22.25 4.25
N MET A 47 10.52 -21.83 3.10
CA MET A 47 11.19 -20.94 2.15
C MET A 47 11.10 -19.46 2.57
N THR A 48 10.33 -19.10 3.60
CA THR A 48 10.24 -17.73 4.14
C THR A 48 10.92 -17.63 5.50
N SER A 49 10.91 -16.45 6.11
CA SER A 49 11.19 -16.33 7.55
C SER A 49 10.00 -16.91 8.34
N PRO A 50 10.16 -17.27 9.62
CA PRO A 50 9.05 -17.68 10.47
C PRO A 50 7.94 -16.62 10.48
N ALA A 51 6.69 -17.07 10.44
CA ALA A 51 5.53 -16.21 10.48
C ALA A 51 5.46 -15.48 11.81
N LEU A 52 5.51 -14.14 11.74
CA LEU A 52 5.21 -13.25 12.86
C LEU A 52 3.72 -13.28 13.19
N LEU A 53 2.87 -13.50 12.19
CA LEU A 53 1.44 -13.64 12.31
C LEU A 53 0.93 -14.52 11.16
N ALA A 54 0.15 -15.54 11.50
CA ALA A 54 -0.68 -16.31 10.59
C ALA A 54 -2.14 -16.19 11.03
N LEU A 55 -2.99 -15.64 10.17
CA LEU A 55 -4.43 -15.59 10.40
C LEU A 55 -5.05 -16.88 9.87
N VAL A 56 -5.63 -17.67 10.75
CA VAL A 56 -6.30 -18.94 10.44
C VAL A 56 -7.82 -18.76 10.60
N VAL A 57 -8.58 -19.29 9.65
CA VAL A 57 -10.05 -19.31 9.69
C VAL A 57 -10.48 -20.73 10.03
N LYS A 58 -10.93 -20.96 11.26
CA LYS A 58 -11.36 -22.28 11.72
C LYS A 58 -12.74 -22.21 12.34
N ASP A 59 -13.68 -23.00 11.82
CA ASP A 59 -15.08 -23.04 12.27
C ASP A 59 -15.75 -21.64 12.30
N GLY A 60 -15.41 -20.78 11.33
CA GLY A 60 -15.91 -19.41 11.23
C GLY A 60 -15.27 -18.42 12.24
N MET A 61 -14.28 -18.85 13.02
CA MET A 61 -13.53 -18.00 13.94
C MET A 61 -12.16 -17.63 13.37
N LEU A 62 -11.79 -16.37 13.55
CA LEU A 62 -10.48 -15.84 13.21
C LEU A 62 -9.50 -16.08 14.36
N GLN A 63 -8.45 -16.84 14.12
CA GLN A 63 -7.37 -17.08 15.08
C GLN A 63 -6.08 -16.46 14.56
N ARG A 64 -5.35 -15.74 15.43
CA ARG A 64 -4.03 -15.19 15.12
C ARG A 64 -2.99 -16.07 15.80
N LEU A 65 -2.21 -16.76 15.00
CA LEU A 65 -1.13 -17.64 15.43
C LEU A 65 0.22 -17.07 14.96
N SER A 66 1.31 -17.66 15.41
CA SER A 66 2.67 -17.36 14.95
C SER A 66 3.46 -18.66 14.85
N ASP A 67 4.42 -18.72 13.94
CA ASP A 67 5.31 -19.89 13.86
C ASP A 67 6.17 -19.98 15.13
N SER A 68 6.49 -21.20 15.55
CA SER A 68 7.49 -21.51 16.56
C SER A 68 8.52 -22.51 15.99
N GLU A 69 9.60 -22.78 16.72
CA GLU A 69 10.62 -23.75 16.28
C GLU A 69 10.03 -25.14 16.00
N ASP A 70 8.98 -25.52 16.73
CA ASP A 70 8.35 -26.84 16.67
C ASP A 70 7.02 -26.86 15.89
N SER A 71 6.49 -25.69 15.48
CA SER A 71 5.17 -25.60 14.85
C SER A 71 5.12 -24.52 13.78
N ILE A 72 4.96 -24.96 12.53
CA ILE A 72 4.71 -24.09 11.37
C ILE A 72 3.22 -24.12 11.08
N ILE A 73 2.61 -22.95 10.91
CA ILE A 73 1.20 -22.83 10.55
C ILE A 73 1.07 -22.88 9.02
N ASP A 74 0.39 -23.90 8.50
CA ASP A 74 0.21 -24.17 7.06
C ASP A 74 -1.24 -23.98 6.55
N ASP A 75 -2.21 -23.81 7.46
CA ASP A 75 -3.63 -23.60 7.18
C ASP A 75 -4.06 -22.11 7.24
N TRP A 76 -3.14 -21.21 6.89
CA TRP A 76 -3.31 -19.78 6.97
C TRP A 76 -4.17 -19.19 5.83
N SER A 77 -4.97 -18.18 6.14
CA SER A 77 -5.67 -17.30 5.20
C SER A 77 -4.82 -16.08 4.83
N VAL A 78 -4.09 -15.52 5.80
CA VAL A 78 -3.14 -14.42 5.59
C VAL A 78 -1.89 -14.71 6.42
N ARG A 79 -0.70 -14.52 5.85
CA ARG A 79 0.58 -14.81 6.53
C ARG A 79 1.53 -13.63 6.47
N VAL A 80 2.16 -13.30 7.59
CA VAL A 80 3.09 -12.18 7.75
C VAL A 80 4.43 -12.68 8.24
N PHE A 81 5.51 -12.30 7.56
CA PHE A 81 6.88 -12.63 7.96
C PHE A 81 7.86 -11.51 7.59
N GLU A 82 9.03 -11.49 8.21
CA GLU A 82 10.11 -10.57 7.81
C GLU A 82 10.66 -10.95 6.41
N SER A 83 10.80 -9.96 5.55
CA SER A 83 11.38 -10.11 4.21
C SER A 83 12.79 -10.67 4.28
N LYS A 84 13.10 -11.67 3.45
CA LYS A 84 14.47 -12.19 3.28
C LYS A 84 15.39 -11.23 2.53
N ASN A 85 14.82 -10.27 1.80
CA ASN A 85 15.53 -9.20 1.10
C ASN A 85 15.08 -7.83 1.64
N PRO A 86 15.31 -7.52 2.93
CA PRO A 86 14.79 -6.32 3.52
C PRO A 86 15.52 -5.09 2.94
N VAL A 87 14.83 -3.95 2.81
CA VAL A 87 15.42 -2.67 2.36
C VAL A 87 15.86 -1.79 3.53
N VAL A 88 15.46 -2.19 4.74
CA VAL A 88 15.80 -1.60 6.04
C VAL A 88 16.38 -2.69 6.96
N THR A 89 16.85 -2.32 8.14
CA THR A 89 17.44 -3.26 9.11
C THR A 89 17.08 -2.91 10.56
N THR A 90 16.99 -3.91 11.43
CA THR A 90 16.74 -3.73 12.87
C THR A 90 18.02 -3.80 13.72
N THR A 91 19.17 -4.08 13.11
CA THR A 91 20.42 -4.39 13.85
C THR A 91 21.58 -3.45 13.51
N ALA A 92 21.33 -2.30 12.90
CA ALA A 92 22.39 -1.35 12.58
C ALA A 92 22.82 -0.49 13.79
N ALA A 93 24.13 -0.31 13.94
CA ALA A 93 24.68 0.68 14.85
C ALA A 93 24.32 2.09 14.39
N ALA A 94 24.13 3.01 15.34
CA ALA A 94 23.93 4.42 15.05
C ALA A 94 25.21 5.01 14.43
N SER A 95 25.15 5.34 13.14
CA SER A 95 26.24 5.97 12.38
C SER A 95 25.68 7.04 11.47
N TYR A 96 26.14 8.28 11.63
CA TYR A 96 25.67 9.43 10.87
C TYR A 96 26.86 10.11 10.20
N SER A 97 26.71 10.52 8.94
CA SER A 97 27.70 11.33 8.24
C SER A 97 27.23 12.76 8.06
N ASP A 98 28.16 13.69 7.89
CA ASP A 98 27.86 15.10 7.67
C ASP A 98 27.46 15.40 6.22
N LYS A 99 26.74 16.51 6.05
CA LYS A 99 26.52 17.10 4.72
C LYS A 99 27.87 17.53 4.12
N PRO A 100 28.04 17.44 2.79
CA PRO A 100 27.00 17.21 1.77
C PRO A 100 26.67 15.73 1.49
N LEU A 101 27.43 14.78 2.04
CA LEU A 101 27.24 13.33 1.84
C LEU A 101 26.53 12.71 3.05
N TYR A 102 25.36 13.23 3.41
CA TYR A 102 24.63 12.75 4.57
C TYR A 102 24.07 11.34 4.36
N SER A 103 24.32 10.48 5.33
CA SER A 103 23.83 9.12 5.43
C SER A 103 23.57 8.78 6.89
N GLU A 104 22.58 7.91 7.10
CA GLU A 104 22.22 7.33 8.38
C GLU A 104 21.84 5.86 8.19
N PRO A 105 21.77 5.06 9.28
CA PRO A 105 21.38 3.67 9.13
C PRO A 105 19.92 3.61 8.69
N ALA A 106 19.62 2.76 7.70
CA ALA A 106 18.24 2.52 7.26
C ALA A 106 17.48 1.66 8.28
N TYR A 107 17.26 2.18 9.49
CA TYR A 107 16.64 1.43 10.57
C TYR A 107 15.13 1.26 10.37
N GLY A 108 14.64 0.03 10.41
CA GLY A 108 13.24 -0.31 10.28
C GLY A 108 12.97 -1.82 10.08
N TYR A 109 11.69 -2.16 10.04
CA TYR A 109 11.16 -3.49 9.74
C TYR A 109 10.71 -3.54 8.27
N HIS A 110 10.91 -4.69 7.61
CA HIS A 110 10.37 -4.93 6.27
C HIS A 110 9.61 -6.25 6.29
N GLN A 111 8.29 -6.16 6.38
CA GLN A 111 7.40 -7.32 6.49
C GLN A 111 6.66 -7.54 5.18
N VAL A 112 6.50 -8.80 4.81
CA VAL A 112 5.66 -9.23 3.70
C VAL A 112 4.35 -9.76 4.27
N VAL A 113 3.22 -9.32 3.72
CA VAL A 113 1.88 -9.82 4.05
C VAL A 113 1.36 -10.58 2.83
N VAL A 114 1.40 -11.91 2.87
CA VAL A 114 0.83 -12.76 1.83
C VAL A 114 -0.69 -12.73 1.96
N ALA A 115 -1.36 -12.25 0.91
CA ALA A 115 -2.74 -11.80 0.99
C ALA A 115 -3.76 -12.95 0.84
N THR A 116 -3.36 -14.09 0.30
CA THR A 116 -4.21 -15.29 0.11
C THR A 116 -3.32 -16.52 -0.06
N PRO A 117 -3.75 -17.73 0.35
CA PRO A 117 -3.06 -18.97 0.02
C PRO A 117 -3.14 -19.34 -1.48
N ASP A 118 -4.12 -18.81 -2.21
CA ASP A 118 -4.29 -19.11 -3.63
C ASP A 118 -3.33 -18.32 -4.52
N HIS A 119 -2.38 -19.03 -5.12
CA HIS A 119 -1.38 -18.47 -6.03
C HIS A 119 -1.98 -17.85 -7.30
N LYS A 120 -3.08 -18.41 -7.81
CA LYS A 120 -3.67 -18.00 -9.09
C LYS A 120 -4.63 -16.83 -8.95
N GLN A 121 -5.10 -16.57 -7.73
CA GLN A 121 -5.96 -15.44 -7.45
C GLN A 121 -5.16 -14.14 -7.58
N SER A 122 -5.74 -13.10 -8.17
CA SER A 122 -5.14 -11.77 -8.16
C SER A 122 -5.74 -10.91 -7.05
N LEU A 123 -5.01 -9.88 -6.58
CA LEU A 123 -5.52 -8.94 -5.58
C LEU A 123 -6.89 -8.33 -5.96
N PRO A 124 -7.12 -7.90 -7.22
CA PRO A 124 -8.44 -7.45 -7.67
C PRO A 124 -9.57 -8.48 -7.57
N GLN A 125 -9.26 -9.78 -7.59
CA GLN A 125 -10.23 -10.87 -7.65
C GLN A 125 -10.48 -11.57 -6.31
N MET A 126 -9.73 -11.23 -5.26
CA MET A 126 -9.94 -11.77 -3.90
C MET A 126 -11.39 -11.59 -3.43
N SER A 127 -11.90 -12.47 -2.58
CA SER A 127 -13.25 -12.26 -2.03
C SER A 127 -13.28 -11.02 -1.12
N VAL A 128 -14.48 -10.46 -0.90
CA VAL A 128 -14.67 -9.36 0.08
C VAL A 128 -14.21 -9.81 1.47
N GLU A 129 -14.52 -11.05 1.85
CA GLU A 129 -14.08 -11.63 3.12
C GLU A 129 -12.56 -11.70 3.23
N GLN A 130 -11.87 -12.14 2.17
CA GLN A 130 -10.41 -12.22 2.15
C GLN A 130 -9.77 -10.83 2.25
N TRP A 131 -10.34 -9.81 1.59
CA TRP A 131 -9.91 -8.42 1.80
C TRP A 131 -10.12 -7.97 3.25
N GLY A 132 -11.23 -8.35 3.88
CA GLY A 132 -11.48 -8.09 5.30
C GLY A 132 -10.38 -8.68 6.19
N ASN A 133 -10.02 -9.95 5.94
CA ASN A 133 -8.94 -10.64 6.65
C ASN A 133 -7.59 -9.92 6.51
N VAL A 134 -7.24 -9.54 5.28
CA VAL A 134 -6.01 -8.78 4.98
C VAL A 134 -6.01 -7.43 5.72
N LEU A 135 -7.11 -6.68 5.68
CA LEU A 135 -7.21 -5.38 6.34
C LEU A 135 -7.13 -5.48 7.87
N VAL A 136 -7.72 -6.52 8.48
CA VAL A 136 -7.58 -6.80 9.92
C VAL A 136 -6.12 -7.07 10.28
N VAL A 137 -5.41 -7.87 9.47
CA VAL A 137 -3.99 -8.16 9.67
C VAL A 137 -3.14 -6.91 9.52
N ILE A 138 -3.37 -6.10 8.48
CA ILE A 138 -2.68 -4.82 8.30
C ILE A 138 -2.94 -3.92 9.52
N GLN A 139 -4.18 -3.83 10.01
CA GLN A 139 -4.51 -3.01 11.17
C GLN A 139 -3.75 -3.47 12.42
N ASP A 140 -3.67 -4.79 12.65
CA ASP A 140 -2.90 -5.39 13.75
C ASP A 140 -1.40 -5.06 13.64
N ARG A 141 -0.81 -5.29 12.46
CA ARG A 141 0.61 -5.03 12.21
C ARG A 141 0.97 -3.56 12.35
N VAL A 142 0.15 -2.64 11.82
CA VAL A 142 0.37 -1.19 11.96
C VAL A 142 0.39 -0.79 13.43
N ARG A 143 -0.59 -1.25 14.23
CA ARG A 143 -0.63 -0.98 15.67
C ARG A 143 0.63 -1.48 16.36
N TRP A 144 1.05 -2.71 16.09
CA TRP A 144 2.25 -3.28 16.71
C TRP A 144 3.54 -2.55 16.27
N LEU A 145 3.65 -2.17 15.00
CA LEU A 145 4.83 -1.51 14.46
C LEU A 145 5.04 -0.12 15.06
N TYR A 146 3.96 0.64 15.30
CA TYR A 146 4.06 1.96 15.96
C TYR A 146 4.43 1.87 17.45
N THR A 147 4.37 0.70 18.10
CA THR A 147 4.92 0.53 19.46
C THR A 147 6.42 0.23 19.47
N GLN A 148 7.02 -0.07 18.30
CA GLN A 148 8.43 -0.40 18.22
C GLN A 148 9.31 0.85 18.31
N LYS A 149 10.48 0.67 18.93
CA LYS A 149 11.50 1.74 18.98
C LYS A 149 11.95 2.10 17.57
N SER A 150 12.23 3.39 17.37
CA SER A 150 12.73 3.94 16.12
C SER A 150 11.79 3.77 14.91
N VAL A 151 10.51 3.49 15.13
CA VAL A 151 9.48 3.59 14.10
C VAL A 151 8.79 4.94 14.20
N THR A 152 8.94 5.76 13.16
CA THR A 152 8.26 7.05 13.02
C THR A 152 7.12 6.98 12.01
N TYR A 153 7.27 6.13 10.99
CA TYR A 153 6.29 5.95 9.94
C TYR A 153 6.19 4.48 9.53
N VAL A 154 4.97 4.01 9.29
CA VAL A 154 4.68 2.70 8.72
C VAL A 154 4.12 2.91 7.32
N SER A 155 4.86 2.50 6.30
CA SER A 155 4.39 2.48 4.91
C SER A 155 3.79 1.12 4.58
N ILE A 156 2.69 1.12 3.83
CA ILE A 156 2.06 -0.10 3.29
C ILE A 156 1.91 0.12 1.79
N TYR A 157 2.43 -0.81 0.99
CA TYR A 157 2.31 -0.72 -0.45
C TYR A 157 2.19 -2.08 -1.12
N VAL A 158 1.68 -2.05 -2.34
CA VAL A 158 1.51 -3.19 -3.23
C VAL A 158 2.14 -2.86 -4.57
N ASN A 159 2.85 -3.85 -5.11
CA ASN A 159 3.25 -3.89 -6.50
C ASN A 159 2.53 -5.08 -7.13
N SER A 160 1.56 -4.83 -8.00
CA SER A 160 0.78 -5.88 -8.67
C SER A 160 1.14 -5.93 -10.14
N GLY A 161 1.69 -7.06 -10.59
CA GLY A 161 2.16 -7.27 -11.95
C GLY A 161 3.59 -6.75 -12.20
N ALA A 162 4.27 -7.33 -13.19
CA ALA A 162 5.68 -7.05 -13.48
C ALA A 162 5.93 -5.58 -13.81
N GLY A 163 5.01 -4.92 -14.54
CA GLY A 163 5.11 -3.50 -14.88
C GLY A 163 5.04 -2.55 -13.68
N ALA A 164 4.59 -3.02 -12.51
CA ALA A 164 4.53 -2.27 -11.26
C ALA A 164 5.71 -2.58 -10.31
N GLY A 165 6.68 -3.39 -10.75
CA GLY A 165 7.84 -3.78 -9.95
C GLY A 165 7.61 -4.97 -9.01
N ALA A 166 6.56 -5.78 -9.25
CA ALA A 166 6.35 -7.02 -8.51
C ALA A 166 7.46 -8.03 -8.81
N GLN A 167 8.12 -8.55 -7.76
CA GLN A 167 9.19 -9.57 -7.90
C GLN A 167 8.66 -10.99 -7.71
N VAL A 168 7.60 -11.16 -6.92
CA VAL A 168 6.92 -12.43 -6.69
C VAL A 168 5.48 -12.27 -7.17
N PRO A 169 4.98 -13.13 -8.09
CA PRO A 169 3.66 -12.96 -8.69
C PRO A 169 2.50 -13.24 -7.72
N HIS A 170 2.77 -13.98 -6.63
CA HIS A 170 1.79 -14.31 -5.61
C HIS A 170 1.27 -13.05 -4.91
N PRO A 171 -0.05 -12.88 -4.70
CA PRO A 171 -0.63 -11.70 -4.06
C PRO A 171 -0.03 -11.38 -2.69
N HIS A 172 0.61 -10.23 -2.57
CA HIS A 172 1.16 -9.78 -1.30
C HIS A 172 1.22 -8.25 -1.20
N LEU A 173 1.33 -7.78 0.03
CA LEU A 173 1.63 -6.40 0.37
C LEU A 173 2.98 -6.35 1.09
N ASN A 174 3.62 -5.19 1.05
CA ASN A 174 4.83 -4.92 1.80
C ASN A 174 4.52 -3.86 2.85
N ILE A 175 5.04 -4.08 4.06
CA ILE A 175 5.04 -3.10 5.14
C ILE A 175 6.49 -2.75 5.43
N VAL A 176 6.87 -1.49 5.21
CA VAL A 176 8.22 -1.00 5.50
C VAL A 176 8.11 0.17 6.47
N THR A 177 8.88 0.12 7.55
CA THR A 177 8.90 1.22 8.52
C THR A 177 10.12 2.11 8.36
N PHE A 178 9.98 3.37 8.71
CA PHE A 178 11.06 4.35 8.66
C PHE A 178 11.25 5.03 10.02
N SER A 179 12.51 5.36 10.32
CA SER A 179 12.89 6.16 11.49
C SER A 179 12.57 7.65 11.33
N SER A 180 12.27 8.09 10.11
CA SER A 180 11.90 9.46 9.74
C SER A 180 10.62 9.46 8.91
N ILE A 181 9.87 10.57 8.89
CA ILE A 181 8.68 10.70 8.03
C ILE A 181 9.15 10.75 6.57
N PRO A 182 8.58 9.93 5.66
CA PRO A 182 8.92 9.98 4.25
C PRO A 182 8.61 11.36 3.65
N PRO A 183 9.43 11.86 2.69
CA PRO A 183 9.29 13.23 2.18
C PRO A 183 7.93 13.54 1.57
N ALA A 184 7.32 12.58 0.85
CA ALA A 184 5.99 12.76 0.26
C ALA A 184 4.90 12.97 1.34
N ILE A 185 4.97 12.21 2.44
CA ILE A 185 4.03 12.32 3.55
C ILE A 185 4.25 13.62 4.33
N GLU A 186 5.50 14.04 4.52
CA GLU A 186 5.81 15.32 5.16
C GLU A 186 5.26 16.49 4.35
N LEU A 187 5.42 16.46 3.02
CA LEU A 187 4.87 17.47 2.11
C LEU A 187 3.33 17.52 2.17
N GLU A 188 2.68 16.37 2.17
CA GLU A 188 1.22 16.27 2.28
C GLU A 188 0.73 16.78 3.64
N ALA A 189 1.41 16.41 4.73
CA ALA A 189 1.08 16.83 6.08
C ALA A 189 1.28 18.35 6.26
N GLU A 190 2.32 18.92 5.68
CA GLU A 190 2.54 20.37 5.71
C GLU A 190 1.51 21.13 4.87
N GLY A 191 1.21 20.63 3.67
CA GLY A 191 0.14 21.19 2.83
C GLY A 191 -1.21 21.15 3.55
N SER A 192 -1.51 20.04 4.21
CA SER A 192 -2.74 19.85 4.98
C SER A 192 -2.83 20.79 6.18
N HIS A 193 -1.74 20.94 6.91
CA HIS A 193 -1.67 21.81 8.08
C HIS A 193 -1.82 23.29 7.69
N ARG A 194 -1.13 23.73 6.62
CA ARG A 194 -1.26 25.09 6.09
C ARG A 194 -2.70 25.40 5.67
N PHE A 195 -3.32 24.51 4.88
CA PHE A 195 -4.72 24.67 4.47
C PHE A 195 -5.65 24.75 5.68
N MET A 196 -5.44 23.91 6.69
CA MET A 196 -6.24 23.94 7.91
C MET A 196 -6.10 25.27 8.67
N ASN A 197 -4.88 25.83 8.74
CA ASN A 197 -4.65 27.13 9.39
C ASN A 197 -5.31 28.29 8.62
N GLU A 198 -5.34 28.24 7.29
CA GLU A 198 -5.90 29.29 6.43
C GLU A 198 -7.44 29.21 6.33
N ASN A 199 -7.99 27.99 6.21
CA ASN A 199 -9.41 27.77 5.90
C ASN A 199 -10.23 27.23 7.08
N GLY A 200 -9.60 26.87 8.20
CA GLY A 200 -10.28 26.33 9.38
C GLY A 200 -10.94 24.96 9.18
N SER A 201 -10.60 24.24 8.11
CA SER A 201 -11.20 22.95 7.74
C SER A 201 -10.17 21.99 7.17
N CYS A 202 -10.44 20.68 7.28
CA CYS A 202 -9.57 19.66 6.70
C CYS A 202 -9.69 19.67 5.16
N PRO A 203 -8.58 19.78 4.40
CA PRO A 203 -8.64 19.82 2.94
C PRO A 203 -9.24 18.55 2.34
N ALA A 204 -8.91 17.38 2.90
CA ALA A 204 -9.49 16.12 2.46
C ALA A 204 -11.01 16.05 2.68
N CYS A 205 -11.52 16.59 3.80
CA CYS A 205 -12.97 16.66 4.03
C CYS A 205 -13.67 17.56 3.00
N ASN A 206 -13.05 18.69 2.64
CA ASN A 206 -13.57 19.58 1.60
C ASN A 206 -13.54 18.88 0.23
N MET A 207 -12.45 18.19 -0.10
CA MET A 207 -12.33 17.40 -1.32
C MET A 207 -13.42 16.31 -1.40
N ILE A 208 -13.61 15.53 -0.33
CA ILE A 208 -14.67 14.50 -0.26
C ILE A 208 -16.05 15.14 -0.52
N SER A 209 -16.32 16.32 0.03
CA SER A 209 -17.58 17.02 -0.20
C SER A 209 -17.77 17.46 -1.65
N VAL A 210 -16.70 17.86 -2.34
CA VAL A 210 -16.75 18.29 -3.76
C VAL A 210 -16.87 17.09 -4.69
N GLU A 211 -16.15 16.01 -4.41
CA GLU A 211 -16.09 14.84 -5.27
C GLU A 211 -17.27 13.89 -5.06
N SER A 212 -17.91 13.90 -3.89
CA SER A 212 -19.14 13.16 -3.64
C SER A 212 -20.25 13.63 -4.58
N SER A 213 -20.80 12.71 -5.35
CA SER A 213 -21.77 12.95 -6.43
C SER A 213 -21.24 13.83 -7.58
N GLY A 214 -19.93 14.05 -7.64
CA GLY A 214 -19.27 14.79 -8.71
C GLY A 214 -18.95 13.91 -9.93
N PRO A 215 -18.51 14.52 -11.05
CA PRO A 215 -18.21 13.81 -12.30
C PRO A 215 -16.99 12.87 -12.18
N ARG A 216 -16.15 13.04 -11.16
CA ARG A 216 -14.97 12.19 -10.92
C ARG A 216 -15.22 11.08 -9.90
N GLN A 217 -16.44 10.96 -9.36
CA GLN A 217 -16.78 9.85 -8.47
C GLN A 217 -16.78 8.52 -9.22
N ILE A 218 -16.07 7.53 -8.69
CA ILE A 218 -16.09 6.15 -9.17
C ILE A 218 -17.18 5.37 -8.43
N LEU A 219 -17.06 5.34 -7.09
CA LEU A 219 -17.91 4.55 -6.22
C LEU A 219 -18.00 5.19 -4.83
N ALA A 220 -19.12 5.02 -4.15
CA ALA A 220 -19.29 5.42 -2.76
C ALA A 220 -20.02 4.32 -1.99
N THR A 221 -19.54 4.00 -0.79
CA THR A 221 -20.21 3.12 0.17
C THR A 221 -20.68 3.94 1.38
N ASP A 222 -21.14 3.31 2.46
CA ASP A 222 -21.53 4.02 3.67
C ASP A 222 -20.37 4.84 4.27
N SER A 223 -19.16 4.26 4.29
CA SER A 223 -18.01 4.80 5.02
C SER A 223 -16.92 5.36 4.10
N PHE A 224 -16.88 4.98 2.81
CA PHE A 224 -15.79 5.34 1.90
C PHE A 224 -16.27 5.99 0.61
N LEU A 225 -15.40 6.80 0.01
CA LEU A 225 -15.55 7.41 -1.31
C LEU A 225 -14.31 7.07 -2.15
N ALA A 226 -14.54 6.55 -3.36
CA ALA A 226 -13.52 6.35 -4.38
C ALA A 226 -13.76 7.30 -5.56
N PHE A 227 -12.72 8.03 -5.98
CA PHE A 227 -12.81 9.03 -7.03
C PHE A 227 -11.46 9.21 -7.74
N CYS A 228 -11.48 9.70 -8.99
CA CYS A 228 -10.26 10.17 -9.66
C CYS A 228 -9.92 11.57 -9.13
N PRO A 229 -8.69 11.86 -8.71
CA PRO A 229 -8.34 13.20 -8.25
C PRO A 229 -8.47 14.23 -9.38
N TRP A 230 -8.58 15.51 -9.03
CA TRP A 230 -8.65 16.61 -10.00
C TRP A 230 -7.39 16.72 -10.88
N ALA A 231 -6.23 16.40 -10.32
CA ALA A 231 -4.93 16.49 -11.00
C ALA A 231 -4.16 15.16 -10.90
N PRO A 232 -4.61 14.09 -11.58
CA PRO A 232 -3.98 12.77 -11.52
C PRO A 232 -2.64 12.77 -12.25
N THR A 233 -1.62 12.15 -11.64
CA THR A 233 -0.30 11.96 -12.25
C THR A 233 -0.23 10.70 -13.11
N TYR A 234 -1.09 9.71 -12.84
CA TYR A 234 -1.21 8.49 -13.64
C TYR A 234 -2.56 8.39 -14.36
N PRO A 235 -2.62 7.82 -15.59
CA PRO A 235 -3.89 7.51 -16.22
C PRO A 235 -4.70 6.54 -15.36
N TYR A 236 -5.98 6.85 -15.14
CA TYR A 236 -6.87 6.06 -14.29
C TYR A 236 -6.46 5.96 -12.82
N GLU A 237 -5.60 6.88 -12.35
CA GLU A 237 -5.34 7.07 -10.92
C GLU A 237 -6.65 7.34 -10.16
N PHE A 238 -6.81 6.68 -9.02
CA PHE A 238 -7.93 6.94 -8.12
C PHE A 238 -7.55 6.76 -6.67
N TRP A 239 -8.26 7.48 -5.81
CA TRP A 239 -8.03 7.49 -4.37
C TRP A 239 -9.28 6.98 -3.65
N ILE A 240 -9.08 6.31 -2.52
CA ILE A 240 -10.12 5.84 -1.61
C ILE A 240 -9.94 6.55 -0.27
N TYR A 241 -10.94 7.35 0.11
CA TYR A 241 -10.95 8.10 1.36
C TYR A 241 -12.08 7.64 2.29
N PRO A 242 -11.86 7.58 3.61
CA PRO A 242 -12.95 7.52 4.56
C PRO A 242 -13.73 8.84 4.54
N LYS A 243 -15.06 8.76 4.49
CA LYS A 243 -15.95 9.93 4.48
C LYS A 243 -15.90 10.69 5.81
N ARG A 244 -15.81 9.95 6.92
CA ARG A 244 -15.63 10.52 8.26
C ARG A 244 -14.19 10.99 8.41
N HIS A 245 -13.98 12.18 8.97
CA HIS A 245 -12.64 12.65 9.30
C HIS A 245 -11.94 11.69 10.28
N ILE A 246 -10.88 11.04 9.82
CA ILE A 246 -10.04 10.17 10.64
C ILE A 246 -8.59 10.18 10.16
N THR A 247 -7.64 10.29 11.09
CA THR A 247 -6.21 10.36 10.76
C THR A 247 -5.50 9.02 10.90
N SER A 248 -6.01 8.10 11.73
CA SER A 248 -5.38 6.79 11.99
C SER A 248 -6.22 5.64 11.45
N PHE A 249 -5.67 4.91 10.48
CA PHE A 249 -6.22 3.64 9.99
C PHE A 249 -6.40 2.62 11.13
N SER A 250 -5.51 2.63 12.11
CA SER A 250 -5.57 1.75 13.29
C SER A 250 -6.82 1.96 14.16
N LYS A 251 -7.60 3.03 13.94
CA LYS A 251 -8.80 3.37 14.72
C LYS A 251 -10.12 3.13 13.98
N ILE A 252 -10.09 2.58 12.77
CA ILE A 252 -11.33 2.21 12.07
C ILE A 252 -11.98 0.98 12.73
N THR A 253 -13.29 0.98 12.77
CA THR A 253 -14.13 -0.07 13.34
C THR A 253 -14.19 -1.31 12.44
N GLN A 254 -14.62 -2.46 12.98
CA GLN A 254 -14.84 -3.65 12.15
C GLN A 254 -15.88 -3.43 11.04
N LYS A 255 -16.91 -2.60 11.29
CA LYS A 255 -17.87 -2.21 10.26
C LYS A 255 -17.18 -1.45 9.11
N GLU A 256 -16.32 -0.49 9.44
CA GLU A 256 -15.53 0.26 8.45
C GLU A 256 -14.52 -0.66 7.76
N ILE A 257 -13.93 -1.66 8.42
CA ILE A 257 -13.06 -2.66 7.76
C ILE A 257 -13.84 -3.44 6.71
N ASN A 258 -15.02 -3.95 7.05
CA ASN A 258 -15.85 -4.73 6.11
C ASN A 258 -16.30 -3.88 4.92
N ASP A 259 -16.66 -2.62 5.18
CA ASP A 259 -17.04 -1.67 4.12
C ASP A 259 -15.85 -1.28 3.23
N LEU A 260 -14.67 -1.11 3.82
CA LEU A 260 -13.43 -0.93 3.06
C LEU A 260 -13.10 -2.15 2.21
N ALA A 261 -13.29 -3.37 2.74
CA ALA A 261 -13.06 -4.60 1.98
C ALA A 261 -13.97 -4.68 0.75
N LEU A 262 -15.24 -4.29 0.88
CA LEU A 262 -16.17 -4.20 -0.23
C LEU A 262 -15.72 -3.13 -1.25
N MET A 263 -15.33 -1.95 -0.77
CA MET A 263 -14.82 -0.86 -1.60
C MET A 263 -13.56 -1.30 -2.38
N MET A 264 -12.60 -1.93 -1.71
CA MET A 264 -11.36 -2.45 -2.32
C MET A 264 -11.67 -3.47 -3.40
N ARG A 265 -12.54 -4.44 -3.10
CA ARG A 265 -12.90 -5.48 -4.06
C ARG A 265 -13.65 -4.93 -5.28
N ALA A 266 -14.59 -4.03 -5.08
CA ALA A 266 -15.36 -3.44 -6.17
C ALA A 266 -14.50 -2.53 -7.05
N THR A 267 -13.66 -1.68 -6.44
CA THR A 267 -12.81 -0.72 -7.19
C THR A 267 -11.66 -1.40 -7.91
N LEU A 268 -10.91 -2.29 -7.25
CA LEU A 268 -9.81 -3.01 -7.89
C LEU A 268 -10.33 -3.99 -8.93
N GLY A 269 -11.40 -4.72 -8.66
CA GLY A 269 -12.01 -5.65 -9.63
C GLY A 269 -12.58 -4.92 -10.86
N GLY A 270 -13.26 -3.80 -10.64
CA GLY A 270 -13.74 -2.94 -11.73
C GLY A 270 -12.60 -2.37 -12.57
N MET A 271 -11.53 -1.89 -11.93
CA MET A 271 -10.31 -1.44 -12.60
C MET A 271 -9.66 -2.55 -13.42
N SER A 272 -9.47 -3.74 -12.83
CA SER A 272 -8.90 -4.91 -13.51
C SER A 272 -9.68 -5.24 -14.78
N LYS A 273 -11.02 -5.28 -14.72
CA LYS A 273 -11.87 -5.50 -15.91
C LYS A 273 -11.77 -4.37 -16.93
N ALA A 274 -11.81 -3.11 -16.49
CA ALA A 274 -11.78 -1.94 -17.37
C ALA A 274 -10.42 -1.81 -18.10
N LEU A 275 -9.34 -2.15 -17.42
CA LEU A 275 -7.96 -1.96 -17.88
C LEU A 275 -7.26 -3.26 -18.29
N LYS A 276 -8.00 -4.37 -18.40
CA LYS A 276 -7.51 -5.70 -18.82
C LYS A 276 -6.32 -6.19 -17.97
N ASP A 277 -6.52 -6.21 -16.65
CA ASP A 277 -5.54 -6.66 -15.66
C ASP A 277 -4.22 -5.89 -15.73
N ALA A 278 -4.30 -4.59 -16.01
CA ALA A 278 -3.14 -3.71 -16.01
C ALA A 278 -2.36 -3.78 -14.68
N PRO A 279 -1.02 -3.78 -14.70
CA PRO A 279 -0.21 -3.65 -13.50
C PRO A 279 -0.55 -2.36 -12.76
N PHE A 280 -0.45 -2.38 -11.44
CA PHE A 280 -0.70 -1.20 -10.63
C PHE A 280 0.11 -1.20 -9.34
N ASN A 281 0.36 -0.01 -8.82
CA ASN A 281 0.79 0.18 -7.45
C ASN A 281 -0.40 0.63 -6.61
N MET A 282 -0.42 0.25 -5.34
CA MET A 282 -1.39 0.75 -4.38
C MET A 282 -0.66 1.06 -3.09
N VAL A 283 -0.92 2.23 -2.50
CA VAL A 283 -0.22 2.72 -1.32
C VAL A 283 -1.20 3.25 -0.28
N PHE A 284 -0.88 3.07 0.99
CA PHE A 284 -1.63 3.69 2.09
C PHE A 284 -0.87 4.93 2.54
N HIS A 285 -1.52 6.08 2.45
CA HIS A 285 -1.04 7.31 3.04
C HIS A 285 -1.61 7.40 4.46
N LEU A 286 -0.82 6.94 5.43
CA LEU A 286 -1.17 6.99 6.85
C LEU A 286 -0.74 8.32 7.47
N SER A 287 -1.48 8.82 8.46
CA SER A 287 -0.99 9.91 9.30
C SER A 287 0.18 9.43 10.17
N PRO A 288 1.26 10.21 10.29
CA PRO A 288 2.25 9.98 11.34
C PRO A 288 1.58 10.00 12.71
N GLU A 289 1.93 9.04 13.59
CA GLU A 289 1.28 8.90 14.92
C GLU A 289 2.03 9.59 16.06
N LYS A 290 3.20 10.21 15.80
CA LYS A 290 3.92 10.98 16.83
C LYS A 290 3.15 12.26 17.18
N LYS A 291 3.05 12.57 18.48
CA LYS A 291 2.23 13.69 19.01
C LYS A 291 2.50 15.06 18.40
N ASN A 292 3.74 15.32 17.96
CA ASN A 292 4.13 16.61 17.40
C ASN A 292 4.15 16.62 15.86
N SER A 293 3.76 15.52 15.24
CA SER A 293 3.72 15.42 13.78
C SER A 293 2.43 16.02 13.26
N ARG A 294 2.54 16.72 12.14
CA ARG A 294 1.38 17.16 11.36
C ARG A 294 0.65 15.92 10.86
N GLN A 295 -0.68 16.00 10.86
CA GLN A 295 -1.54 14.86 10.55
C GLN A 295 -2.19 15.02 9.17
N ILE A 296 -2.42 13.89 8.52
CA ILE A 296 -3.20 13.81 7.28
C ILE A 296 -4.46 13.00 7.51
N HIS A 297 -5.46 13.23 6.67
CA HIS A 297 -6.60 12.33 6.58
C HIS A 297 -6.14 11.07 5.84
N TRP A 298 -6.09 9.92 6.53
CA TRP A 298 -5.54 8.73 5.91
C TRP A 298 -6.38 8.30 4.72
N HIS A 299 -5.72 7.75 3.70
CA HIS A 299 -6.37 7.29 2.49
C HIS A 299 -5.50 6.27 1.75
N ILE A 300 -6.05 5.70 0.68
CA ILE A 300 -5.36 4.77 -0.21
C ILE A 300 -5.31 5.39 -1.60
N GLU A 301 -4.14 5.35 -2.23
CA GLU A 301 -3.97 5.75 -3.62
C GLU A 301 -3.66 4.53 -4.49
N VAL A 302 -4.24 4.47 -5.69
CA VAL A 302 -4.01 3.41 -6.68
C VAL A 302 -3.50 4.04 -7.97
N TYR A 303 -2.35 3.56 -8.45
CA TYR A 303 -1.66 4.05 -9.63
C TYR A 303 -1.55 2.94 -10.69
N PRO A 304 -2.46 2.88 -11.69
CA PRO A 304 -2.31 1.99 -12.82
C PRO A 304 -1.07 2.33 -13.66
N GLN A 305 -0.21 1.34 -13.91
CA GLN A 305 1.04 1.48 -14.64
C GLN A 305 0.83 1.24 -16.13
N LEU A 306 0.16 2.19 -16.80
CA LEU A 306 -0.16 2.14 -18.23
C LEU A 306 0.86 2.87 -19.12
N THR A 307 1.60 3.80 -18.56
CA THR A 307 2.57 4.63 -19.27
C THR A 307 3.85 4.74 -18.47
N THR A 308 4.96 5.00 -19.17
CA THR A 308 6.25 5.28 -18.54
C THR A 308 6.50 6.78 -18.52
N TRP A 309 7.05 7.28 -17.42
CA TRP A 309 7.47 8.67 -17.31
C TRP A 309 8.65 9.04 -18.22
N SER A 310 8.55 10.20 -18.85
CA SER A 310 9.60 10.80 -19.68
C SER A 310 10.58 11.64 -18.84
N GLY A 311 11.49 12.35 -19.51
CA GLY A 311 12.39 13.30 -18.85
C GLY A 311 11.66 14.48 -18.20
N LEU A 312 10.46 14.84 -18.68
CA LEU A 312 9.67 15.94 -18.11
C LEU A 312 9.20 15.60 -16.68
N GLU A 313 8.57 14.43 -16.54
CA GLU A 313 8.13 13.90 -15.25
C GLU A 313 9.31 13.66 -14.30
N ARG A 314 10.34 12.95 -14.78
CA ARG A 314 11.48 12.52 -13.95
C ARG A 314 12.37 13.69 -13.53
N GLY A 315 12.57 14.66 -14.42
CA GLY A 315 13.49 15.78 -14.20
C GLY A 315 12.86 16.96 -13.50
N PHE A 316 11.58 17.24 -13.76
CA PHE A 316 10.93 18.48 -13.32
C PHE A 316 9.67 18.27 -12.47
N GLY A 317 9.20 17.03 -12.31
CA GLY A 317 7.95 16.75 -11.57
C GLY A 317 6.71 17.33 -12.24
N VAL A 318 6.76 17.53 -13.56
CA VAL A 318 5.61 17.99 -14.38
C VAL A 318 5.05 16.79 -15.11
N TYR A 319 3.78 16.49 -14.86
CA TYR A 319 3.13 15.25 -15.32
C TYR A 319 2.22 15.48 -16.52
N VAL A 320 2.38 14.66 -17.56
CA VAL A 320 1.47 14.64 -18.70
C VAL A 320 0.54 13.44 -18.59
N ASN A 321 -0.74 13.71 -18.32
CA ASN A 321 -1.80 12.71 -18.34
C ASN A 321 -2.71 12.91 -19.54
N ASN A 322 -2.69 11.93 -20.46
CA ASN A 322 -3.50 11.97 -21.68
C ASN A 322 -4.95 11.53 -21.46
N VAL A 323 -5.32 11.13 -20.25
CA VAL A 323 -6.69 10.76 -19.88
C VAL A 323 -7.22 11.80 -18.90
N LYS A 324 -8.31 12.49 -19.28
CA LYS A 324 -8.99 13.41 -18.39
C LYS A 324 -9.56 12.66 -17.18
N PRO A 325 -9.43 13.19 -15.95
CA PRO A 325 -9.92 12.50 -14.74
C PRO A 325 -11.41 12.19 -14.78
N GLU A 326 -12.24 13.07 -15.36
CA GLU A 326 -13.68 12.83 -15.54
C GLU A 326 -13.94 11.62 -16.44
N LYS A 327 -13.16 11.47 -17.52
CA LYS A 327 -13.31 10.33 -18.43
C LYS A 327 -12.84 9.04 -17.79
N ALA A 328 -11.74 9.09 -17.04
CA ALA A 328 -11.26 7.96 -16.26
C ALA A 328 -12.32 7.50 -15.25
N ALA A 329 -12.92 8.44 -14.51
CA ALA A 329 -13.95 8.17 -13.53
C ALA A 329 -15.24 7.61 -14.15
N GLU A 330 -15.64 8.07 -15.33
CA GLU A 330 -16.77 7.51 -16.06
C GLU A 330 -16.55 6.02 -16.38
N ILE A 331 -15.38 5.69 -16.93
CA ILE A 331 -15.01 4.33 -17.33
C ILE A 331 -14.88 3.42 -16.10
N LEU A 332 -14.08 3.83 -15.12
CA LEU A 332 -13.88 3.06 -13.88
C LEU A 332 -15.21 2.94 -13.13
N GLY A 333 -15.95 4.03 -12.97
CA GLY A 333 -17.22 4.04 -12.26
C GLY A 333 -18.24 3.08 -12.87
N SER A 334 -18.33 3.00 -14.20
CA SER A 334 -19.17 2.02 -14.88
C SER A 334 -18.76 0.57 -14.55
N ALA A 335 -17.47 0.27 -14.61
CA ALA A 335 -16.95 -1.07 -14.31
C ALA A 335 -17.08 -1.43 -12.82
N CYS A 336 -16.71 -0.53 -11.92
CA CYS A 336 -16.74 -0.71 -10.47
C CYS A 336 -18.17 -0.85 -9.94
N ARG A 337 -19.15 -0.12 -10.50
CA ARG A 337 -20.56 -0.29 -10.14
C ARG A 337 -21.13 -1.63 -10.59
N LYS A 338 -20.77 -2.10 -11.78
CA LYS A 338 -21.12 -3.46 -12.24
C LYS A 338 -20.50 -4.52 -11.34
N GLU A 339 -19.25 -4.32 -10.94
CA GLU A 339 -18.58 -5.21 -9.98
C GLU A 339 -19.31 -5.24 -8.64
N LEU A 340 -19.61 -4.06 -8.08
CA LEU A 340 -20.33 -3.95 -6.83
C LEU A 340 -21.70 -4.63 -6.91
N ALA A 341 -22.46 -4.38 -7.98
CA ALA A 341 -23.78 -4.96 -8.20
C ALA A 341 -23.73 -6.50 -8.17
N GLY A 342 -22.74 -7.10 -8.85
CA GLY A 342 -22.49 -8.53 -8.80
C GLY A 342 -22.13 -9.06 -7.41
N LEU A 343 -21.39 -8.30 -6.60
CA LEU A 343 -21.02 -8.68 -5.23
C LEU A 343 -22.20 -8.61 -4.25
N VAL A 344 -23.14 -7.69 -4.47
CA VAL A 344 -24.34 -7.54 -3.61
C VAL A 344 -25.57 -8.27 -4.15
N GLY A 345 -25.42 -9.04 -5.24
CA GLY A 345 -26.51 -9.85 -5.81
C GLY A 345 -27.58 -9.06 -6.56
N ILE A 346 -27.26 -7.85 -7.03
CA ILE A 346 -28.13 -7.03 -7.87
C ILE A 346 -27.67 -7.22 -9.32
N THR A 347 -28.45 -7.95 -10.13
CA THR A 347 -28.18 -8.20 -11.56
C THR A 347 -28.73 -7.10 -12.45
#